data_AF-A0A3L7SU50-F1
#
_entry.id   AF-A0A3L7SU50-F1
#
_cell.length_a   1.000
_cell.length_b   1.000
_cell.length_c   1.000
_cell.angle_alpha   90.00
_cell.angle_beta   90.00
_cell.angle_gamma   90.00
#
_symmetry.space_group_name_H-M   'P 1'
#
loop_
_entity.id
_entity.type
_entity.pdbx_description
1 polymer ?
#
loop_
_entity_poly.entity_id
_entity_poly.type
_entity_poly.pdbx_seq_one_letter_code
_entity_poly.pdbx_strand_id
1 'polypeptide(L)'
;MALLQTPETDHQLMGLWMRIFARSEAVIDPVLLAEKVAQWLPGTTCHFGADGAGWFHLEIRPPSGGPIQLDRYHCEEEGIRRDLNTWAAWVETCDYCPDAPNLMERVIQSRQFFTVMRSLDTPDESGVDRLCEGLCQYLSTELDGIWQADGQGLKGADGTLLLQEY
;
A
#
# COMPACT_ATOMS: atom_id res chain seq x y z
N MET A 1 26.55 -7.38 34.63
CA MET A 1 26.44 -7.19 33.17
C MET A 1 25.42 -8.17 32.62
N ALA A 2 24.22 -7.68 32.34
CA ALA A 2 23.28 -8.23 31.39
C ALA A 2 22.25 -7.11 31.16
N LEU A 3 22.49 -6.29 30.15
CA LEU A 3 21.52 -5.28 29.72
C LEU A 3 20.41 -6.01 28.98
N LEU A 4 19.20 -5.84 29.50
CA LEU A 4 17.93 -6.22 28.89
C LEU A 4 17.88 -5.66 27.46
N GLN A 5 17.65 -6.52 26.48
CA GLN A 5 17.22 -6.08 25.16
C GLN A 5 15.81 -5.51 25.30
N THR A 6 15.66 -4.20 25.14
CA THR A 6 14.36 -3.56 25.01
C THR A 6 13.78 -3.82 23.62
N PRO A 7 12.51 -4.22 23.49
CA PRO A 7 11.81 -4.22 22.21
C PRO A 7 11.32 -2.79 21.93
N GLU A 8 12.19 -1.92 21.42
CA GLU A 8 11.87 -0.52 21.09
C GLU A 8 11.89 -0.27 19.58
N THR A 9 11.17 -1.07 18.79
CA THR A 9 11.08 -0.80 17.34
C THR A 9 9.70 -1.12 16.76
N ASP A 10 8.62 -0.85 17.50
CA ASP A 10 7.28 -1.22 16.99
C ASP A 10 6.11 -0.35 17.45
N HIS A 11 6.33 0.93 17.81
CA HIS A 11 5.26 1.82 18.31
C HIS A 11 5.12 3.17 17.57
N GLN A 12 5.79 3.38 16.43
CA GLN A 12 5.74 4.66 15.70
C GLN A 12 5.00 4.63 14.35
N LEU A 13 4.42 3.49 13.96
CA LEU A 13 3.86 3.28 12.62
C LEU A 13 2.33 3.49 12.51
N MET A 14 1.69 4.13 13.49
CA MET A 14 0.22 4.33 13.49
C MET A 14 -0.27 5.46 12.54
N GLY A 15 0.29 5.58 11.33
CA GLY A 15 -0.16 6.53 10.31
C GLY A 15 -1.24 5.98 9.39
N LEU A 16 -1.56 6.74 8.33
CA LEU A 16 -2.53 6.35 7.30
C LEU A 16 -2.08 5.04 6.61
N TRP A 17 -2.97 4.05 6.61
CA TRP A 17 -2.82 2.82 5.85
C TRP A 17 -3.53 2.95 4.50
N MET A 18 -2.81 2.55 3.45
CA MET A 18 -3.39 2.37 2.13
C MET A 18 -3.13 0.95 1.65
N ARG A 19 -4.03 0.43 0.83
CA ARG A 19 -4.01 -0.96 0.36
C ARG A 19 -4.24 -0.98 -1.14
N ILE A 20 -3.51 -1.80 -1.87
CA ILE A 20 -3.66 -1.93 -3.33
C ILE A 20 -4.05 -3.37 -3.66
N PHE A 21 -5.12 -3.51 -4.44
CA PHE A 21 -5.70 -4.76 -4.91
C PHE A 21 -5.40 -4.89 -6.40
N ALA A 22 -4.39 -5.68 -6.75
CA ALA A 22 -3.84 -5.74 -8.10
C ALA A 22 -4.14 -7.08 -8.79
N ARG A 23 -4.65 -7.04 -10.02
CA ARG A 23 -4.99 -8.25 -10.80
C ARG A 23 -3.80 -8.85 -11.55
N SER A 24 -2.79 -8.03 -11.86
CA SER A 24 -1.58 -8.50 -12.53
C SER A 24 -0.65 -9.21 -11.56
N GLU A 25 0.11 -10.19 -12.04
CA GLU A 25 1.25 -10.82 -11.33
C GLU A 25 2.59 -10.21 -11.72
N ALA A 26 2.58 -9.19 -12.59
CA ALA A 26 3.79 -8.51 -13.01
C ALA A 26 4.54 -7.92 -11.80
N VAL A 27 5.87 -8.03 -11.83
CA VAL A 27 6.74 -7.44 -10.81
C VAL A 27 7.24 -6.10 -11.33
N ILE A 28 6.99 -5.04 -10.56
CA ILE A 28 7.52 -3.71 -10.86
C ILE A 28 9.03 -3.70 -10.62
N ASP A 29 9.78 -3.17 -11.58
CA ASP A 29 11.23 -3.00 -11.47
C ASP A 29 11.56 -2.08 -10.26
N PRO A 30 12.35 -2.55 -9.27
CA PRO A 30 12.77 -1.76 -8.13
C PRO A 30 13.45 -0.44 -8.51
N VAL A 31 14.23 -0.42 -9.60
CA VAL A 31 14.93 0.77 -10.07
C VAL A 31 13.93 1.80 -10.57
N LEU A 32 12.97 1.38 -11.40
CA LEU A 32 11.93 2.27 -11.92
C LEU A 32 11.04 2.81 -10.79
N LEU A 33 10.71 1.97 -9.80
CA LEU A 33 9.94 2.39 -8.63
C LEU A 33 10.71 3.41 -7.79
N ALA A 34 12.02 3.20 -7.56
CA ALA A 34 12.87 4.15 -6.85
C ALA A 34 13.00 5.50 -7.59
N GLU A 35 13.08 5.48 -8.93
CA GLU A 35 13.08 6.70 -9.74
C GLU A 35 11.77 7.48 -9.59
N LYS A 36 10.62 6.80 -9.58
CA LYS A 36 9.31 7.43 -9.33
C LYS A 36 9.23 8.05 -7.95
N VAL A 37 9.69 7.33 -6.92
CA VAL A 37 9.77 7.84 -5.54
C VAL A 37 10.60 9.11 -5.47
N ALA A 38 11.78 9.13 -6.10
CA ALA A 38 12.65 10.30 -6.12
C ALA A 38 12.04 11.50 -6.89
N GLN A 39 11.17 11.25 -7.88
CA GLN A 39 10.43 12.30 -8.60
C GLN A 39 9.36 12.95 -7.72
N TRP A 40 8.64 12.17 -6.91
CA TRP A 40 7.60 12.72 -6.02
C TRP A 40 8.16 13.39 -4.78
N LEU A 41 9.22 12.83 -4.20
CA LEU A 41 9.87 13.39 -3.02
C LEU A 41 11.40 13.30 -3.17
N PRO A 42 12.04 14.35 -3.72
CA PRO A 42 13.49 14.41 -3.88
C PRO A 42 14.24 14.27 -2.56
N GLY A 43 15.39 13.60 -2.59
CA GLY A 43 16.23 13.35 -1.40
C GLY A 43 15.79 12.14 -0.57
N THR A 44 14.81 11.36 -1.04
CA THR A 44 14.45 10.06 -0.47
C THR A 44 15.52 9.00 -0.75
N THR A 45 15.66 8.04 0.15
CA THR A 45 16.41 6.80 -0.09
C THR A 45 15.48 5.59 -0.03
N CYS A 46 15.68 4.61 -0.91
CA CYS A 46 14.87 3.39 -1.00
C CYS A 46 15.72 2.18 -0.60
N HIS A 47 15.18 1.33 0.26
CA HIS A 47 15.79 0.06 0.65
C HIS A 47 14.81 -1.08 0.35
N PHE A 48 15.21 -1.99 -0.53
CA PHE A 48 14.37 -3.12 -0.93
C PHE A 48 14.76 -4.40 -0.18
N GLY A 49 13.76 -5.07 0.39
CA GLY A 49 13.84 -6.46 0.82
C GLY A 49 13.39 -7.38 -0.32
N ALA A 50 14.22 -8.35 -0.68
CA ALA A 50 13.95 -9.26 -1.78
C ALA A 50 14.41 -10.69 -1.50
N ASP A 51 13.76 -11.64 -2.18
CA ASP A 51 14.09 -13.05 -2.14
C ASP A 51 14.08 -13.67 -3.55
N GLY A 52 13.98 -15.00 -3.65
CA GLY A 52 13.96 -15.71 -4.92
C GLY A 52 12.74 -15.43 -5.81
N ALA A 53 11.66 -14.86 -5.27
CA ALA A 53 10.43 -14.52 -5.99
C ALA A 53 10.33 -13.02 -6.36
N GLY A 54 11.35 -12.22 -6.00
CA GLY A 54 11.41 -10.78 -6.27
C GLY A 54 11.45 -9.97 -4.99
N TRP A 55 11.19 -8.66 -5.09
CA TRP A 55 11.08 -7.82 -3.90
C TRP A 55 9.72 -8.05 -3.22
N PHE A 56 9.72 -8.07 -1.89
CA PHE A 56 8.52 -8.20 -1.07
C PHE A 56 8.34 -7.00 -0.14
N HIS A 57 9.38 -6.18 0.03
CA HIS A 57 9.39 -5.04 0.93
C HIS A 57 10.16 -3.87 0.32
N LEU A 58 9.68 -2.65 0.53
CA LEU A 58 10.34 -1.40 0.24
C LEU A 58 10.17 -0.45 1.42
N GLU A 59 11.30 -0.07 2.01
CA GLU A 59 11.38 1.02 2.97
C GLU A 59 11.85 2.30 2.25
N ILE A 60 11.05 3.36 2.32
CA ILE A 60 11.36 4.69 1.79
C ILE A 60 11.66 5.61 2.96
N ARG A 61 12.85 6.19 2.97
CA ARG A 61 13.27 7.16 3.99
C ARG A 61 13.25 8.57 3.39
N PRO A 62 12.29 9.42 3.79
CA PRO A 62 12.30 10.83 3.40
C PRO A 62 13.49 11.57 4.03
N PRO A 63 13.90 12.74 3.49
CA PRO A 63 14.99 13.54 4.05
C PRO A 63 14.70 14.06 5.47
N SER A 64 13.43 14.11 5.86
CA SER A 64 12.96 14.44 7.20
C SER A 64 11.68 13.65 7.52
N GLY A 65 11.54 13.20 8.76
CA GLY A 65 10.39 12.42 9.22
C GLY A 65 10.67 10.91 9.32
N GLY A 66 9.63 10.14 9.61
CA GLY A 66 9.71 8.69 9.71
C GLY A 66 9.66 7.97 8.36
N PRO A 67 9.98 6.66 8.34
CA PRO A 67 9.96 5.85 7.13
C PRO A 67 8.53 5.61 6.63
N ILE A 68 8.43 5.32 5.34
CA ILE A 68 7.24 4.81 4.67
C ILE A 68 7.55 3.37 4.27
N GLN A 69 6.67 2.45 4.65
CA GLN A 69 6.79 1.03 4.36
C GLN A 69 5.81 0.65 3.25
N LEU A 70 6.30 -0.07 2.26
CA LEU A 70 5.52 -0.69 1.21
C LEU A 70 5.81 -2.20 1.22
N ASP A 71 4.81 -3.00 1.58
CA ASP A 71 4.90 -4.46 1.51
C ASP A 71 4.10 -4.98 0.32
N ARG A 72 4.61 -6.06 -0.28
CA ARG A 72 4.04 -6.73 -1.45
C ARG A 72 3.83 -8.20 -1.10
N TYR A 73 2.60 -8.65 -1.27
CA TYR A 73 2.17 -10.01 -1.00
C TYR A 73 1.55 -10.65 -2.25
N HIS A 74 1.90 -11.90 -2.52
CA HIS A 74 1.21 -12.76 -3.46
C HIS A 74 -0.07 -13.31 -2.85
N CYS A 75 -1.13 -13.40 -3.65
CA CYS A 75 -2.42 -13.92 -3.19
C CYS A 75 -2.41 -15.40 -2.77
N GLU A 76 -1.33 -16.13 -3.03
CA GLU A 76 -1.16 -17.53 -2.62
C GLU A 76 -0.48 -17.66 -1.25
N GLU A 77 0.05 -16.55 -0.70
CA GLU A 77 0.63 -16.53 0.63
C GLU A 77 -0.43 -16.81 1.70
N GLU A 78 0.01 -17.48 2.77
CA GLU A 78 -0.86 -17.85 3.88
C GLU A 78 -1.48 -16.60 4.50
N GLY A 79 -2.81 -16.61 4.69
CA GLY A 79 -3.55 -15.49 5.27
C GLY A 79 -4.07 -14.47 4.26
N ILE A 80 -3.36 -14.20 3.16
CA ILE A 80 -3.74 -13.14 2.20
C ILE A 80 -5.11 -13.38 1.57
N ARG A 81 -5.47 -14.63 1.25
CA ARG A 81 -6.83 -14.93 0.77
C ARG A 81 -7.91 -14.62 1.78
N ARG A 82 -7.65 -14.79 3.08
CA ARG A 82 -8.60 -14.44 4.13
C ARG A 82 -8.77 -12.93 4.20
N ASP A 83 -7.69 -12.17 4.08
CA ASP A 83 -7.72 -10.71 4.11
C ASP A 83 -8.47 -10.17 2.89
N LEU A 84 -8.17 -10.66 1.68
CA LEU A 84 -8.91 -10.32 0.46
C LEU A 84 -10.41 -10.63 0.59
N ASN A 85 -10.77 -11.79 1.15
CA ASN A 85 -12.17 -12.15 1.39
C ASN A 85 -12.83 -11.23 2.43
N THR A 86 -12.08 -10.76 3.42
CA THR A 86 -12.57 -9.81 4.43
C THR A 86 -12.87 -8.45 3.78
N TRP A 87 -11.98 -7.97 2.91
CA TRP A 87 -12.20 -6.76 2.12
C TRP A 87 -13.39 -6.91 1.15
N ALA A 88 -13.49 -8.05 0.47
CA ALA A 88 -14.62 -8.32 -0.41
C ALA A 88 -15.95 -8.32 0.37
N ALA A 89 -16.00 -8.94 1.55
CA ALA A 89 -17.18 -8.92 2.41
C ALA A 89 -17.52 -7.50 2.90
N TRP A 90 -16.53 -6.65 3.19
CA TRP A 90 -16.81 -5.24 3.48
C TRP A 90 -17.43 -4.52 2.27
N VAL A 91 -16.88 -4.69 1.07
CA VAL A 91 -17.46 -4.11 -0.15
C VAL A 91 -18.89 -4.62 -0.38
N GLU A 92 -19.15 -5.91 -0.13
CA GLU A 92 -20.50 -6.50 -0.23
C GLU A 92 -21.52 -5.81 0.67
N THR A 93 -21.10 -5.32 1.84
CA THR A 93 -22.00 -4.60 2.78
C THR A 93 -22.37 -3.20 2.30
N CYS A 94 -21.69 -2.67 1.27
CA CYS A 94 -21.92 -1.33 0.75
C CYS A 94 -23.03 -1.29 -0.31
N ASP A 95 -24.23 -1.72 0.07
CA ASP A 95 -25.42 -1.83 -0.79
C ASP A 95 -25.89 -0.50 -1.42
N TYR A 96 -25.46 0.62 -0.84
CA TYR A 96 -25.69 1.96 -1.36
C TYR A 96 -24.87 2.29 -2.63
N CYS A 97 -23.81 1.54 -2.91
CA CYS A 97 -22.98 1.73 -4.10
C CYS A 97 -23.39 0.75 -5.21
N PRO A 98 -23.90 1.23 -6.37
CA PRO A 98 -24.33 0.35 -7.45
C PRO A 98 -23.18 -0.48 -8.06
N ASP A 99 -21.94 0.00 -7.94
CA ASP A 99 -20.74 -0.68 -8.44
C ASP A 99 -20.11 -1.65 -7.43
N ALA A 100 -20.67 -1.77 -6.21
CA ALA A 100 -20.14 -2.64 -5.17
C ALA A 100 -19.91 -4.10 -5.63
N PRO A 101 -20.82 -4.76 -6.39
CA PRO A 101 -20.56 -6.11 -6.88
C PRO A 101 -19.31 -6.20 -7.78
N ASN A 102 -19.11 -5.22 -8.66
CA ASN A 102 -17.94 -5.17 -9.55
C ASN A 102 -16.66 -4.91 -8.76
N LEU A 103 -16.70 -4.01 -7.75
CA LEU A 103 -15.56 -3.71 -6.89
C LEU A 103 -15.17 -4.91 -6.02
N MET A 104 -16.17 -5.61 -5.47
CA MET A 104 -15.96 -6.85 -4.71
C MET A 104 -15.27 -7.90 -5.58
N GLU A 105 -15.73 -8.10 -6.82
CA GLU A 105 -15.10 -9.01 -7.77
C GLU A 105 -13.63 -8.63 -8.03
N ARG A 106 -13.33 -7.33 -8.19
CA ARG A 106 -11.94 -6.85 -8.35
C ARG A 106 -11.07 -7.19 -7.16
N VAL A 107 -11.58 -7.05 -5.94
CA VAL A 107 -10.85 -7.43 -4.71
C VAL A 107 -10.57 -8.94 -4.71
N ILE A 108 -11.58 -9.77 -4.96
CA ILE A 108 -11.45 -11.25 -4.98
C ILE A 108 -10.46 -11.74 -6.04
N GLN A 109 -10.47 -11.11 -7.22
CA GLN A 109 -9.60 -11.46 -8.35
C GLN A 109 -8.15 -10.98 -8.21
N SER A 110 -7.83 -10.28 -7.11
CA SER A 110 -6.46 -9.82 -6.86
C SER A 110 -5.47 -10.98 -6.86
N ARG A 111 -4.36 -10.77 -7.56
CA ARG A 111 -3.21 -11.66 -7.62
C ARG A 111 -2.05 -11.17 -6.75
N GLN A 112 -1.98 -9.86 -6.55
CA GLN A 112 -1.06 -9.22 -5.65
C GLN A 112 -1.82 -8.27 -4.73
N PHE A 113 -1.35 -8.17 -3.49
CA PHE A 113 -1.87 -7.27 -2.48
C PHE A 113 -0.71 -6.45 -1.93
N PHE A 114 -0.88 -5.15 -1.81
CA PHE A 114 0.15 -4.27 -1.25
C PHE A 114 -0.40 -3.47 -0.09
N THR A 115 0.46 -3.18 0.88
CA THR A 115 0.17 -2.27 1.99
C THR A 115 1.17 -1.13 1.99
N VAL A 116 0.67 0.10 2.07
CA VAL A 116 1.48 1.31 2.25
C VAL A 116 1.17 1.87 3.63
N MET A 117 2.21 2.09 4.42
CA MET A 117 2.10 2.61 5.78
C MET A 117 3.14 3.70 5.99
N ARG A 118 2.70 4.87 6.47
CA ARG A 118 3.60 5.97 6.83
C ARG A 118 3.69 6.17 8.34
N SER A 119 4.80 6.74 8.79
CA SER A 119 4.92 7.23 10.16
C SER A 119 4.04 8.47 10.41
N LEU A 120 3.52 8.59 11.64
CA LEU A 120 2.87 9.82 12.13
C LEU A 120 3.86 10.95 12.38
N ASP A 121 5.13 10.63 12.64
CA ASP A 121 6.17 11.60 12.99
C ASP A 121 6.84 12.16 11.73
N THR A 122 6.04 12.84 10.90
CA THR A 122 6.49 13.39 9.61
C THR A 122 6.24 14.91 9.56
N PRO A 123 7.28 15.75 9.54
CA PRO A 123 7.13 17.20 9.52
C PRO A 123 6.67 17.77 8.16
N ASP A 124 6.88 17.03 7.05
CA ASP A 124 6.32 17.33 5.73
C ASP A 124 5.20 16.33 5.36
N GLU A 125 4.06 16.46 6.03
CA GLU A 125 2.89 15.61 5.78
C GLU A 125 2.42 15.71 4.33
N SER A 126 2.49 16.90 3.72
CA SER A 126 1.99 17.14 2.36
C SER A 126 2.81 16.46 1.27
N GLY A 127 4.14 16.37 1.43
CA GLY A 127 5.02 15.66 0.50
C GLY A 127 4.86 14.15 0.64
N VAL A 128 4.78 13.66 1.87
CA VAL A 128 4.62 12.24 2.16
C VAL A 128 3.25 11.71 1.75
N ASP A 129 2.16 12.43 2.00
CA ASP A 129 0.83 12.01 1.56
C ASP A 129 0.76 11.93 0.02
N ARG A 130 1.34 12.92 -0.69
CA ARG A 130 1.44 12.89 -2.16
C ARG A 130 2.27 11.71 -2.67
N LEU A 131 3.35 11.36 -1.96
CA LEU A 131 4.15 10.18 -2.31
C LEU A 131 3.34 8.89 -2.13
N CYS A 132 2.65 8.73 -0.99
CA CYS A 132 1.84 7.55 -0.70
C CYS A 132 0.70 7.38 -1.72
N GLU A 133 0.00 8.46 -2.04
CA GLU A 133 -1.02 8.44 -3.10
C GLU A 133 -0.43 8.18 -4.48
N GLY A 134 0.74 8.77 -4.78
CA GLY A 134 1.49 8.53 -6.02
C GLY A 134 1.89 7.07 -6.20
N LEU A 135 2.36 6.41 -5.14
CA LEU A 135 2.62 4.97 -5.12
C LEU A 135 1.34 4.18 -5.43
N CYS A 136 0.23 4.50 -4.76
CA CYS A 136 -1.03 3.79 -4.97
C CYS A 136 -1.56 3.94 -6.40
N GLN A 137 -1.51 5.14 -6.96
CA GLN A 137 -1.93 5.40 -8.34
C GLN A 137 -1.00 4.71 -9.35
N TYR A 138 0.32 4.80 -9.16
CA TYR A 138 1.29 4.18 -10.06
C TYR A 138 1.16 2.66 -10.06
N LEU A 139 1.18 2.02 -8.89
CA LEU A 139 1.04 0.57 -8.77
C LEU A 139 -0.31 0.09 -9.29
N SER A 140 -1.40 0.80 -8.98
CA SER A 140 -2.73 0.46 -9.51
C SER A 140 -2.80 0.60 -11.04
N THR A 141 -2.09 1.57 -11.62
CA THR A 141 -2.04 1.74 -13.08
C THR A 141 -1.28 0.59 -13.73
N GLU A 142 -0.07 0.31 -13.25
CA GLU A 142 0.81 -0.69 -13.85
C GLU A 142 0.31 -2.13 -13.64
N LEU A 143 -0.42 -2.37 -12.54
CA LEU A 143 -0.85 -3.70 -12.13
C LEU A 143 -2.35 -3.94 -12.27
N ASP A 144 -3.06 -3.05 -12.96
CA ASP A 144 -4.50 -3.13 -13.22
C ASP A 144 -5.29 -3.33 -11.91
N GLY A 145 -5.04 -2.41 -10.99
CA GLY A 145 -5.53 -2.43 -9.62
C GLY A 145 -6.50 -1.32 -9.27
N ILE A 146 -7.06 -1.45 -8.07
CA ILE A 146 -7.74 -0.40 -7.31
C ILE A 146 -7.04 -0.29 -5.96
N TRP A 147 -7.21 0.84 -5.28
CA TRP A 147 -6.59 1.03 -3.97
C TRP A 147 -7.57 1.63 -2.97
N GLN A 148 -7.35 1.35 -1.70
CA GLN A 148 -8.13 1.87 -0.58
C GLN A 148 -7.23 2.71 0.30
N ALA A 149 -7.79 3.78 0.87
CA ALA A 149 -7.16 4.55 1.94
C ALA A 149 -8.10 4.62 3.15
N ASP A 150 -7.56 4.35 4.34
CA ASP A 150 -8.36 4.30 5.58
C ASP A 150 -9.09 5.62 5.83
N GLY A 151 -10.39 5.51 6.11
CA GLY A 151 -11.28 6.64 6.34
C GLY A 151 -11.71 7.38 5.06
N GLN A 152 -11.31 6.90 3.88
CA GLN A 152 -11.70 7.49 2.59
C GLN A 152 -12.45 6.49 1.69
N GLY A 153 -12.00 5.24 1.65
CA GLY A 153 -12.61 4.17 0.85
C GLY A 153 -11.80 3.79 -0.41
N LEU A 154 -12.46 3.12 -1.37
CA LEU A 154 -11.83 2.60 -2.59
C LEU A 154 -11.76 3.64 -3.70
N LYS A 155 -10.64 3.64 -4.41
CA LYS A 155 -10.31 4.54 -5.50
C LYS A 155 -9.76 3.79 -6.71
N GLY A 156 -9.97 4.37 -7.89
CA GLY A 156 -9.37 3.91 -9.14
C GLY A 156 -7.90 4.27 -9.24
N ALA A 157 -7.22 3.72 -10.24
CA ALA A 157 -5.80 3.98 -10.50
C ALA A 157 -5.49 5.47 -10.77
N ASP A 158 -6.46 6.24 -11.25
CA ASP A 158 -6.38 7.68 -11.46
C ASP A 158 -6.69 8.52 -10.21
N GLY A 159 -7.02 7.87 -9.09
CA GLY A 159 -7.42 8.50 -7.83
C GLY A 159 -8.91 8.83 -7.73
N THR A 160 -9.72 8.53 -8.73
CA THR A 160 -11.18 8.71 -8.68
C THR A 160 -11.79 7.87 -7.56
N LEU A 161 -12.61 8.48 -6.69
CA LEU A 161 -13.33 7.76 -5.64
C LEU A 161 -14.41 6.85 -6.24
N LEU A 162 -14.31 5.55 -5.97
CA LEU A 162 -15.24 4.52 -6.45
C LEU A 162 -16.22 4.08 -5.36
N LEU A 163 -15.77 4.04 -4.10
CA LEU A 163 -16.59 3.71 -2.95
C LEU A 163 -16.12 4.51 -1.74
N GLN A 164 -17.03 5.24 -1.09
CA GLN A 164 -16.73 6.01 0.12
C GLN A 164 -16.71 5.09 1.35
N GLU A 165 -15.80 5.33 2.28
CA GLU A 165 -15.85 4.70 3.62
C GLU A 165 -16.63 5.60 4.60
N TYR A 166 -17.50 5.01 5.42
CA TYR A 166 -18.39 5.70 6.38
C TYR A 166 -18.19 5.23 7.81
#